data_AF-A0A3D1R6W8-F1
#
_entry.id   AF-A0A3D1R6W8-F1
#
_cell.length_a   1.000
_cell.length_b   1.000
_cell.length_c   1.000
_cell.angle_alpha   90.00
_cell.angle_beta   90.00
_cell.angle_gamma   90.00
#
_symmetry.space_group_name_H-M   'P 1'
#
loop_
_entity.id
_entity.type
_entity.pdbx_description
1 polymer ?
#
loop_
_entity_poly.entity_id
_entity_poly.type
_entity_poly.pdbx_seq_one_letter_code
_entity_poly.pdbx_strand_id
1 'polypeptide(L)'
;SWQTVLRSTEAVLVDAVATSKGLLFGTDALYRPLRPAIKLLHTDDSLETLAPLPGPSYSVHALSGEGFLLGTTRETGGDVYGPCDLSARLFGSADGRTWSELLALPRESPFVYCRVDPRWSLPAGEAIIELENVKGLGTHGFLIVRVSGR
;
A
#
# COMPACT_ATOMS: atom_id res chain seq x y z
N SER A 1 20.69 -2.60 -25.77
CA SER A 1 20.86 -3.76 -24.87
C SER A 1 19.95 -3.57 -23.67
N TRP A 2 19.50 -4.65 -23.04
CA TRP A 2 18.71 -4.59 -21.80
C TRP A 2 19.63 -4.83 -20.59
N GLN A 3 19.38 -4.12 -19.48
CA GLN A 3 20.12 -4.27 -18.23
C GLN A 3 19.14 -4.45 -17.08
N THR A 4 19.46 -5.36 -16.17
CA THR A 4 18.74 -5.52 -14.90
C THR A 4 19.20 -4.44 -13.92
N VAL A 5 18.26 -3.64 -13.42
CA VAL A 5 18.50 -2.61 -12.40
C VAL A 5 18.38 -3.20 -10.99
N LEU A 6 17.26 -3.87 -10.70
CA LEU A 6 16.99 -4.45 -9.38
C LEU A 6 16.51 -5.90 -9.50
N ARG A 7 17.18 -6.81 -8.79
CA ARG A 7 16.78 -8.21 -8.62
C ARG A 7 17.03 -8.64 -7.18
N SER A 8 16.01 -8.53 -6.34
CA SER A 8 16.08 -8.79 -4.91
C SER A 8 14.72 -9.22 -4.36
N THR A 9 14.70 -9.90 -3.22
CA THR A 9 13.47 -10.13 -2.44
C THR A 9 12.85 -8.81 -1.96
N GLU A 10 13.65 -7.75 -1.84
CA GLU A 10 13.22 -6.37 -1.56
C GLU A 10 12.39 -5.73 -2.70
N ALA A 11 12.30 -6.40 -3.85
CA ALA A 11 11.58 -5.97 -5.05
C ALA A 11 10.31 -6.81 -5.33
N VAL A 12 9.89 -7.65 -4.38
CA VAL A 12 8.62 -8.38 -4.49
C VAL A 12 7.50 -7.39 -4.16
N LEU A 13 6.64 -7.12 -5.14
CA LEU A 13 5.55 -6.15 -5.07
C LEU A 13 4.40 -6.61 -5.98
N VAL A 14 3.20 -6.09 -5.71
CA VAL A 14 2.02 -6.30 -6.58
C VAL A 14 1.76 -5.09 -7.48
N ASP A 15 1.96 -3.88 -6.96
CA ASP A 15 1.63 -2.64 -7.64
C ASP A 15 2.67 -1.54 -7.36
N ALA A 16 2.83 -0.62 -8.30
CA ALA A 16 3.82 0.46 -8.25
C ALA A 16 3.39 1.67 -9.09
N VAL A 17 3.87 2.85 -8.68
CA VAL A 17 3.68 4.11 -9.41
C VAL A 17 5.03 4.66 -9.86
N ALA A 18 5.16 4.98 -11.15
CA ALA A 18 6.29 5.73 -11.66
C ALA A 18 6.14 7.21 -11.27
N THR A 19 7.21 7.79 -10.72
CA THR A 19 7.29 9.19 -10.31
C THR A 19 8.50 9.86 -10.96
N SER A 20 8.61 11.19 -10.86
CA SER A 20 9.81 11.91 -11.31
C SER A 20 11.07 11.55 -10.51
N LYS A 21 10.94 10.93 -9.34
CA LYS A 21 12.05 10.49 -8.48
C LYS A 21 12.42 9.02 -8.67
N GLY A 22 11.60 8.25 -9.38
CA GLY A 22 11.77 6.80 -9.52
C GLY A 22 10.47 6.02 -9.33
N LEU A 23 10.58 4.72 -9.04
CA LEU A 23 9.44 3.83 -8.85
C LEU A 23 9.06 3.73 -7.36
N LEU A 24 7.87 4.20 -7.01
CA LEU A 24 7.30 4.14 -5.67
C LEU A 24 6.40 2.90 -5.54
N PHE A 25 6.60 2.10 -4.50
CA PHE A 25 5.84 0.87 -4.28
C PHE A 25 5.84 0.45 -2.81
N GLY A 26 4.91 -0.44 -2.45
CA GLY A 26 4.99 -1.20 -1.22
C GLY A 26 5.38 -2.64 -1.49
N THR A 27 6.10 -3.27 -0.57
CA THR A 27 6.54 -4.66 -0.74
C THR A 27 5.46 -5.66 -0.34
N ASP A 28 5.41 -6.78 -1.06
CA ASP A 28 4.65 -7.97 -0.72
C ASP A 28 5.56 -8.94 0.04
N ALA A 29 5.58 -8.79 1.36
CA ALA A 29 6.33 -9.65 2.26
C ALA A 29 5.44 -10.12 3.42
N LEU A 30 5.36 -11.43 3.62
CA LEU A 30 4.52 -12.02 4.67
C LEU A 30 5.33 -12.69 5.77
N TYR A 31 6.59 -13.00 5.48
CA TYR A 31 7.45 -13.79 6.33
C TYR A 31 8.82 -13.14 6.51
N ARG A 32 9.28 -13.09 7.76
CA ARG A 32 10.61 -12.64 8.15
C ARG A 32 11.70 -13.52 7.52
N PRO A 33 12.92 -12.99 7.32
CA PRO A 33 13.46 -11.75 7.89
C PRO A 33 13.00 -10.46 7.19
N LEU A 34 12.48 -10.53 5.98
CA LEU A 34 12.01 -9.35 5.25
C LEU A 34 10.75 -8.79 5.91
N ARG A 35 10.72 -7.47 6.13
CA ARG A 35 9.53 -6.78 6.62
C ARG A 35 8.90 -5.95 5.50
N PRO A 36 7.57 -5.93 5.40
CA PRO A 36 6.85 -5.02 4.53
C PRO A 36 7.27 -3.58 4.74
N ALA A 37 7.40 -2.85 3.64
CA ALA A 37 7.79 -1.46 3.66
C ALA A 37 7.32 -0.74 2.39
N ILE A 38 7.18 0.57 2.50
CA ILE A 38 7.09 1.49 1.39
C ILE A 38 8.51 1.82 0.94
N LYS A 39 8.76 1.72 -0.37
CA LYS A 39 10.09 1.89 -0.97
C LYS A 39 10.05 2.77 -2.20
N LEU A 40 11.18 3.40 -2.48
CA LEU A 40 11.44 4.14 -3.70
C LEU A 40 12.72 3.59 -4.35
N LEU A 41 12.59 3.02 -5.54
CA LEU A 41 13.74 2.76 -6.41
C LEU A 41 14.02 4.04 -7.19
N HIS A 42 15.11 4.72 -6.86
CA HIS A 42 15.51 5.98 -7.47
C HIS A 42 16.00 5.79 -8.91
N THR A 43 16.03 6.87 -9.68
CA THR A 43 16.54 6.89 -11.06
C THR A 43 18.05 6.64 -11.17
N ASP A 44 18.77 6.70 -10.05
CA ASP A 44 20.19 6.35 -9.93
C ASP A 44 20.41 4.89 -9.47
N ASP A 45 19.37 4.07 -9.57
CA ASP A 45 19.31 2.65 -9.20
C ASP A 45 19.41 2.38 -7.67
N SER A 46 19.47 3.41 -6.83
CA SER A 46 19.46 3.23 -5.37
C SER A 46 18.07 2.88 -4.85
N LEU A 47 18.00 1.98 -3.86
CA LEU A 47 16.75 1.56 -3.22
C LEU A 47 16.64 2.17 -1.83
N GLU A 48 15.63 3.00 -1.61
CA GLU A 48 15.34 3.65 -0.33
C GLU A 48 14.11 3.01 0.34
N THR A 49 14.20 2.73 1.65
CA THR A 49 13.04 2.38 2.48
C THR A 49 12.48 3.65 3.13
N LEU A 50 11.23 3.99 2.81
CA LEU A 50 10.58 5.22 3.25
C LEU A 50 9.81 5.06 4.56
N ALA A 51 9.08 3.94 4.71
CA ALA A 51 8.31 3.64 5.91
C ALA A 51 8.11 2.13 6.08
N PRO A 52 8.07 1.60 7.31
CA PRO A 52 7.65 0.22 7.55
C PRO A 52 6.14 0.07 7.33
N LEU A 53 5.72 -1.12 6.92
CA LEU A 53 4.30 -1.51 6.84
C LEU A 53 4.00 -2.66 7.81
N PRO A 54 2.79 -2.71 8.39
CA PRO A 54 2.38 -3.80 9.29
C PRO A 54 1.96 -5.08 8.56
N GLY A 55 1.84 -5.03 7.23
CA GLY A 55 1.50 -6.14 6.34
C GLY A 55 1.89 -5.80 4.90
N PRO A 56 1.81 -6.75 3.95
CA PRO A 56 2.17 -6.53 2.55
C PRO A 56 1.28 -5.47 1.89
N SER A 57 1.81 -4.83 0.86
CA SER A 57 1.10 -3.81 0.08
C SER A 57 0.68 -4.34 -1.29
N TYR A 58 -0.60 -4.24 -1.63
CA TYR A 58 -1.15 -4.78 -2.88
C TYR A 58 -1.54 -3.69 -3.90
N SER A 59 -1.41 -2.43 -3.51
CA SER A 59 -1.89 -1.29 -4.29
C SER A 59 -1.18 -0.01 -3.89
N VAL A 60 -0.89 0.82 -4.88
CA VAL A 60 -0.42 2.20 -4.68
C VAL A 60 -1.00 3.05 -5.80
N HIS A 61 -1.46 4.25 -5.45
CA HIS A 61 -2.18 5.11 -6.36
C HIS A 61 -1.69 6.54 -6.27
N ALA A 62 -1.37 7.14 -7.41
CA ALA A 62 -1.13 8.57 -7.50
C ALA A 62 -2.47 9.31 -7.55
N LEU A 63 -2.61 10.34 -6.72
CA LEU A 63 -3.78 11.22 -6.76
C LEU A 63 -3.71 12.12 -8.01
N SER A 64 -4.86 12.62 -8.47
CA SER A 64 -4.92 13.49 -9.66
C SER A 64 -4.25 14.86 -9.46
N GLY A 65 -4.00 15.24 -8.21
CA GLY A 65 -3.16 16.37 -7.82
C GLY A 65 -1.78 15.92 -7.35
N GLU A 66 -1.34 16.43 -6.20
CA GLU A 66 -0.15 15.93 -5.51
C GLU A 66 -0.53 14.82 -4.51
N GLY A 67 0.40 13.90 -4.28
CA GLY A 67 0.29 12.88 -3.25
C GLY A 67 -0.11 11.50 -3.75
N PHE A 68 -0.08 10.57 -2.79
CA PHE A 68 -0.15 9.14 -3.01
C PHE A 68 -0.95 8.47 -1.91
N LEU A 69 -1.66 7.42 -2.28
CA LEU A 69 -2.27 6.48 -1.36
C LEU A 69 -1.64 5.10 -1.55
N LEU A 70 -1.49 4.36 -0.46
CA LEU A 70 -0.97 2.99 -0.48
C LEU A 70 -1.84 2.10 0.39
N GLY A 71 -2.20 0.96 -0.17
CA GLY A 71 -3.08 -0.01 0.43
C GLY A 71 -2.36 -1.27 0.91
N THR A 72 -2.64 -1.71 2.13
CA THR A 72 -2.12 -2.99 2.63
C THR A 72 -3.18 -4.09 2.56
N THR A 73 -2.68 -5.32 2.53
CA THR A 73 -3.47 -6.53 2.72
C THR A 73 -3.25 -7.06 4.14
N ARG A 74 -4.32 -7.54 4.77
CA ARG A 74 -4.24 -8.42 5.92
C ARG A 74 -4.50 -9.84 5.47
N GLU A 75 -3.43 -10.57 5.19
CA GLU A 75 -3.48 -11.97 4.79
C GLU A 75 -4.01 -12.90 5.89
N THR A 76 -4.27 -14.15 5.56
CA THR A 76 -4.70 -15.17 6.54
C THR A 76 -3.55 -15.69 7.41
N GLY A 77 -2.32 -15.71 6.88
CA GLY A 77 -1.09 -16.12 7.55
C GLY A 77 -0.02 -15.03 7.55
N GLY A 78 1.23 -15.37 7.89
CA GLY A 78 2.38 -14.46 7.96
C GLY A 78 2.82 -14.14 9.39
N ASP A 79 4.13 -13.91 9.57
CA ASP A 79 4.74 -13.61 10.88
C ASP A 79 5.21 -12.14 11.02
N VAL A 80 4.82 -11.30 10.05
CA VAL A 80 5.08 -9.86 10.03
C VAL A 80 4.08 -9.06 10.86
N TYR A 81 2.88 -9.62 11.08
CA TYR A 81 1.78 -8.96 11.77
C TYR A 81 2.01 -8.87 13.28
N GLY A 82 1.57 -7.76 13.87
CA GLY A 82 1.53 -7.60 15.32
C GLY A 82 0.55 -8.59 15.98
N PRO A 83 0.74 -8.90 17.27
CA PRO A 83 -0.25 -9.65 18.05
C PRO A 83 -1.63 -9.00 17.93
N CYS A 84 -2.65 -9.81 17.67
CA CYS A 84 -4.04 -9.36 17.50
C CYS A 84 -4.29 -8.35 16.36
N ASP A 85 -3.32 -8.15 15.45
CA ASP A 85 -3.55 -7.33 14.26
C ASP A 85 -4.43 -8.09 13.26
N LEU A 86 -5.60 -7.52 12.99
CA LEU A 86 -6.61 -8.06 12.09
C LEU A 86 -6.96 -7.09 10.96
N SER A 87 -6.20 -6.01 10.80
CA SER A 87 -6.58 -4.89 9.94
C SER A 87 -5.72 -4.78 8.70
N ALA A 88 -6.39 -4.57 7.57
CA ALA A 88 -5.77 -3.95 6.41
C ALA A 88 -5.81 -2.42 6.57
N ARG A 89 -4.90 -1.70 5.95
CA ARG A 89 -4.69 -0.27 6.22
C ARG A 89 -4.52 0.55 4.95
N LEU A 90 -4.89 1.81 5.06
CA LEU A 90 -4.63 2.83 4.06
C LEU A 90 -3.57 3.79 4.60
N PHE A 91 -2.54 4.04 3.81
CA PHE A 91 -1.51 5.05 4.09
C PHE A 91 -1.61 6.18 3.07
N GLY A 92 -1.25 7.38 3.49
CA GLY A 92 -1.21 8.56 2.64
C GLY A 92 0.10 9.32 2.76
N SER A 93 0.50 9.94 1.65
CA SER A 93 1.65 10.83 1.56
C SER A 93 1.36 11.98 0.62
N ALA A 94 1.73 13.21 0.99
CA ALA A 94 1.60 14.37 0.11
C ALA A 94 2.79 14.49 -0.87
N ASP A 95 3.98 14.04 -0.46
CA ASP A 95 5.26 14.25 -1.16
C ASP A 95 5.90 12.96 -1.70
N GLY A 96 5.26 11.81 -1.42
CA GLY A 96 5.76 10.48 -1.73
C GLY A 96 6.93 10.05 -0.84
N ARG A 97 7.24 10.77 0.24
CA ARG A 97 8.36 10.49 1.15
C ARG A 97 7.91 10.32 2.59
N THR A 98 7.04 11.20 3.08
CA THR A 98 6.52 11.13 4.44
C THR A 98 5.16 10.45 4.40
N TRP A 99 5.03 9.34 5.12
CA TRP A 99 3.83 8.51 5.11
C TRP A 99 3.16 8.47 6.47
N SER A 100 1.82 8.47 6.46
CA SER A 100 0.99 8.33 7.65
C SER A 100 -0.13 7.34 7.41
N GLU A 101 -0.45 6.55 8.44
CA GLU A 101 -1.65 5.71 8.42
C GLU A 101 -2.89 6.63 8.47
N LEU A 102 -3.81 6.43 7.52
CA LEU A 102 -5.07 7.18 7.45
C LEU A 102 -6.22 6.37 8.04
N LEU A 103 -6.24 5.06 7.77
CA LEU A 103 -7.31 4.16 8.18
C LEU A 103 -6.74 2.77 8.51
N ALA A 104 -7.34 2.12 9.50
CA ALA A 104 -7.19 0.70 9.78
C ALA A 104 -8.57 0.03 9.76
N LEU A 105 -8.76 -0.93 8.87
CA LEU A 105 -10.03 -1.60 8.61
C LEU A 105 -9.91 -3.08 8.99
N PRO A 106 -10.54 -3.51 10.10
CA PRO A 106 -10.51 -4.90 10.52
C PRO A 106 -11.16 -5.81 9.48
N ARG A 107 -10.62 -7.02 9.31
CA ARG A 107 -11.24 -8.05 8.48
C ARG A 107 -12.55 -8.57 9.07
N GLU A 108 -13.51 -8.89 8.21
CA GLU A 108 -14.80 -9.52 8.58
C GLU A 108 -14.59 -10.99 8.94
N SER A 109 -14.00 -11.77 8.03
CA SER A 109 -13.66 -13.17 8.24
C SER A 109 -12.15 -13.35 8.44
N PRO A 110 -11.70 -14.15 9.44
CA PRO A 110 -10.28 -14.43 9.61
C PRO A 110 -9.71 -15.42 8.59
N PHE A 111 -10.58 -16.08 7.81
CA PHE A 111 -10.21 -17.12 6.84
C PHE A 111 -10.07 -16.60 5.41
N VAL A 112 -10.36 -15.32 5.19
CA VAL A 112 -10.19 -14.63 3.91
C VAL A 112 -9.24 -13.47 4.15
N TYR A 113 -8.37 -13.16 3.20
CA TYR A 113 -7.54 -11.97 3.32
C TYR A 113 -8.43 -10.72 3.21
N CYS A 114 -8.04 -9.64 3.87
CA CYS A 114 -8.73 -8.35 3.79
C CYS A 114 -7.86 -7.37 3.02
N ARG A 115 -8.46 -6.58 2.13
CA ARG A 115 -7.74 -5.64 1.26
C ARG A 115 -8.33 -4.25 1.37
N VAL A 116 -7.44 -3.27 1.28
CA VAL A 116 -7.76 -1.85 1.22
C VAL A 116 -6.99 -1.30 0.04
N ASP A 117 -7.63 -1.19 -1.12
CA ASP A 117 -6.94 -0.91 -2.38
C ASP A 117 -7.35 0.45 -2.97
N PRO A 118 -6.54 1.52 -2.86
CA PRO A 118 -6.74 2.71 -3.67
C PRO A 118 -6.53 2.39 -5.14
N ARG A 119 -7.54 2.63 -5.98
CA ARG A 119 -7.50 2.27 -7.41
C ARG A 119 -7.80 3.43 -8.35
N TRP A 120 -8.66 4.36 -7.92
CA TRP A 120 -9.16 5.42 -8.80
C TRP A 120 -9.23 6.75 -8.11
N SER A 121 -9.20 7.80 -8.93
CA SER A 121 -9.55 9.16 -8.52
C SER A 121 -10.75 9.63 -9.33
N LEU A 122 -11.70 10.27 -8.66
CA LEU A 122 -12.75 11.02 -9.31
C LEU A 122 -12.21 12.36 -9.83
N PRO A 123 -12.82 12.96 -10.87
CA PRO A 123 -12.39 14.27 -11.38
C PRO A 123 -12.41 15.39 -10.34
N ALA A 124 -13.24 15.28 -9.31
CA ALA A 124 -13.32 16.27 -8.22
C ALA A 124 -12.26 16.07 -7.12
N GLY A 125 -11.36 15.08 -7.27
CA GLY A 125 -10.19 14.88 -6.41
C GLY A 125 -10.37 13.85 -5.28
N GLU A 126 -11.53 13.21 -5.18
CA GLU A 126 -11.71 12.07 -4.28
C GLU A 126 -11.01 10.82 -4.81
N ALA A 127 -10.50 9.99 -3.91
CA ALA A 127 -10.02 8.65 -4.23
C ALA A 127 -11.08 7.60 -3.89
N ILE A 128 -11.18 6.58 -4.75
CA ILE A 128 -12.00 5.39 -4.53
C ILE A 128 -11.07 4.28 -4.04
N ILE A 129 -11.41 3.74 -2.88
CA ILE A 129 -10.71 2.65 -2.21
C ILE A 129 -11.60 1.41 -2.33
N GLU A 130 -11.17 0.44 -3.11
CA GLU A 130 -11.80 -0.88 -3.13
C GLU A 130 -11.50 -1.63 -1.85
N LEU A 131 -12.52 -2.30 -1.32
CA LEU A 131 -12.43 -3.05 -0.09
C LEU A 131 -12.86 -4.48 -0.31
N GLU A 132 -12.13 -5.41 0.30
CA GLU A 132 -12.46 -6.83 0.30
C GLU A 132 -12.40 -7.37 1.72
N ASN A 133 -13.42 -8.14 2.12
CA ASN A 133 -13.52 -8.78 3.44
C ASN A 133 -13.32 -7.80 4.62
N VAL A 134 -13.90 -6.61 4.54
CA VAL A 134 -13.84 -5.57 5.59
C VAL A 134 -15.04 -5.66 6.51
N LYS A 135 -14.79 -5.56 7.82
CA LYS A 135 -15.83 -5.66 8.85
C LYS A 135 -16.93 -4.63 8.63
N GLY A 136 -18.18 -5.10 8.57
CA GLY A 136 -19.36 -4.24 8.36
C GLY A 136 -19.63 -3.84 6.90
N LEU A 137 -18.74 -4.20 5.96
CA LEU A 137 -18.97 -4.03 4.52
C LEU A 137 -19.10 -5.36 3.79
N GLY A 138 -18.69 -6.47 4.41
CA GLY A 138 -18.83 -7.81 3.86
C GLY A 138 -17.71 -8.15 2.87
N THR A 139 -18.06 -8.89 1.81
CA THR A 139 -17.06 -9.45 0.89
C THR A 139 -16.45 -8.42 -0.04
N HIS A 140 -17.24 -7.49 -0.59
CA HIS A 140 -16.75 -6.43 -1.48
C HIS A 140 -17.48 -5.11 -1.23
N GLY A 141 -16.75 -4.01 -1.33
CA GLY A 141 -17.31 -2.67 -1.24
C GLY A 141 -16.31 -1.61 -1.67
N PHE A 142 -16.67 -0.34 -1.46
CA PHE A 142 -15.75 0.77 -1.68
C PHE A 142 -15.93 1.86 -0.62
N LEU A 143 -14.86 2.61 -0.40
CA LEU A 143 -14.89 3.90 0.30
C LEU A 143 -14.50 5.00 -0.66
N ILE A 144 -15.10 6.17 -0.48
CA ILE A 144 -14.69 7.39 -1.15
C ILE A 144 -14.03 8.26 -0.10
N VAL A 145 -12.77 8.62 -0.32
CA VAL A 145 -12.01 9.50 0.58
C VAL A 145 -11.63 10.77 -0.15
N ARG A 146 -11.73 11.91 0.54
CA ARG A 146 -11.19 13.17 0.05
C ARG A 146 -9.99 13.55 0.90
N VAL A 147 -8.87 13.83 0.25
CA VAL A 147 -7.69 14.36 0.93
C VAL A 147 -7.85 15.87 1.02
N SER A 148 -8.28 16.36 2.18
CA SER A 148 -8.27 17.79 2.47
C SER A 148 -6.84 18.24 2.72
N GLY A 149 -6.31 19.14 1.88
CA GLY A 149 -5.00 19.75 2.10
C GLY A 149 -4.93 20.42 3.47
N ARG A 150 -3.78 20.29 4.15
CA ARG A 150 -3.44 21.13 5.31
C ARG A 150 -3.07 22.53 4.86
#